data_AF-A0A4D6GZ29-F1
#
_entry.id   AF-A0A4D6GZ29-F1
#
_cell.length_a   1.000
_cell.length_b   1.000
_cell.length_c   1.000
_cell.angle_alpha   90.00
_cell.angle_beta   90.00
_cell.angle_gamma   90.00
#
_symmetry.space_group_name_H-M   'P 1'
#
loop_
_entity.id
_entity.type
_entity.pdbx_description
1 polymer ?
#
loop_
_entity_poly.entity_id
_entity_poly.type
_entity_poly.pdbx_seq_one_letter_code
_entity_poly.pdbx_strand_id
1 'polypeptide(L)'
;MSFPSTEVRLIATFKQGLKQAVSDIDGYSWDDVDSITEQKLLLMAIRDHDLDSEVTIQWYADGDMLPELDHGIENAGELAIRDEEGPYPAVQQVAEYYIATEENSESLPTEMSITEVINAETFSWLREYYDQRDGPFQDLYLANIDTHLHLYQCAKACDPEAAVEDFPENLIQPLSERTSEMKRELLRFQVFAGLESYVTQFTKVAETVLDECANRGVAEMDQEQRSEYQKLLQHLDTFYYHGLWKQITRLIAVHTVSGPEDYFERAANWGRVEKTKEKFVEVFSEFAETASEYDIDVDIKEDQLPEVWINRESITKEEFLDWELGQSLPKDAVSSVPEDDPVYDLVG
;
A
#
# COMPACT_ATOMS: atom_id res chain seq x y z
N MET A 1 26.76 -13.04 2.24
CA MET A 1 25.62 -12.33 2.83
C MET A 1 25.65 -10.95 2.21
N SER A 2 24.65 -10.59 1.40
CA SER A 2 24.52 -9.21 0.93
C SER A 2 24.19 -8.33 2.14
N PHE A 3 24.68 -7.09 2.13
CA PHE A 3 24.16 -6.11 3.06
C PHE A 3 22.69 -5.79 2.67
N PRO A 4 21.83 -5.42 3.64
CA PRO A 4 20.51 -4.91 3.30
C PRO A 4 20.63 -3.62 2.49
N SER A 5 19.64 -3.37 1.64
CA SER A 5 19.60 -2.16 0.80
C SER A 5 19.69 -0.89 1.65
N THR A 6 20.05 0.20 0.97
CA THR A 6 20.06 1.54 1.56
C THR A 6 18.69 1.91 2.13
N GLU A 7 17.62 1.67 1.36
CA GLU A 7 16.24 1.90 1.80
C GLU A 7 15.90 1.11 3.07
N VAL A 8 16.25 -0.19 3.12
CA VAL A 8 15.99 -1.05 4.30
C VAL A 8 16.73 -0.55 5.54
N ARG A 9 17.98 -0.09 5.39
CA ARG A 9 18.75 0.48 6.51
C ARG A 9 18.16 1.79 7.00
N LEU A 10 17.79 2.68 6.07
CA LEU A 10 17.15 3.95 6.37
C LEU A 10 15.83 3.72 7.15
N ILE A 11 14.95 2.86 6.63
CA ILE A 11 13.68 2.51 7.27
C ILE A 11 13.93 1.91 8.67
N ALA A 12 14.89 1.00 8.82
CA ALA A 12 15.21 0.39 10.10
C ALA A 12 15.68 1.43 11.14
N THR A 13 16.51 2.38 10.72
CA THR A 13 16.98 3.49 11.57
C THR A 13 15.83 4.39 12.00
N PHE A 14 14.97 4.77 11.06
CA PHE A 14 13.83 5.64 11.35
C PHE A 14 12.78 4.96 12.23
N LYS A 15 12.52 3.66 12.02
CA LYS A 15 11.64 2.83 12.85
C LYS A 15 12.13 2.75 14.29
N GLN A 16 13.44 2.59 14.49
CA GLN A 16 13.99 2.61 15.84
C GLN A 16 13.88 3.98 16.51
N GLY A 17 14.20 5.05 15.79
CA GLY A 17 14.10 6.41 16.33
C GLY A 17 12.67 6.76 16.72
N LEU A 18 11.69 6.39 15.88
CA LEU A 18 10.27 6.55 16.18
C LEU A 18 9.86 5.77 17.44
N LYS A 19 10.28 4.50 17.55
CA LYS A 19 9.96 3.67 18.71
C LYS A 19 10.52 4.23 20.02
N GLN A 20 11.73 4.80 19.98
CA GLN A 20 12.31 5.51 21.12
C GLN A 20 11.48 6.74 21.48
N ALA A 21 11.16 7.59 20.50
CA ALA A 21 10.38 8.80 20.74
C ALA A 21 8.98 8.51 21.31
N VAL A 22 8.24 7.56 20.75
CA VAL A 22 6.90 7.17 21.25
C VAL A 22 6.98 6.66 22.69
N SER A 23 8.05 5.94 23.06
CA SER A 23 8.25 5.47 24.43
C SER A 23 8.55 6.59 25.43
N ASP A 24 9.00 7.75 24.94
CA ASP A 24 9.36 8.92 25.75
C ASP A 24 8.23 9.98 25.80
N ILE A 25 7.17 9.85 25.00
CA ILE A 25 5.99 10.72 25.03
C ILE A 25 5.03 10.28 26.15
N ASP A 26 4.68 11.22 27.03
CA ASP A 26 3.75 10.95 28.13
C ASP A 26 2.36 10.56 27.62
N GLY A 27 1.90 9.35 27.99
CA GLY A 27 0.54 8.88 27.72
C GLY A 27 0.37 8.02 26.46
N TYR A 28 1.45 7.77 25.72
CA TYR A 28 1.46 6.89 24.54
C TYR A 28 2.38 5.68 24.76
N SER A 29 2.01 4.55 24.16
CA SER A 29 2.76 3.31 24.08
C SER A 29 3.07 3.01 22.61
N TRP A 30 4.13 2.24 22.37
CA TRP A 30 4.36 1.66 21.03
C TRP A 30 3.16 0.82 20.56
N ASP A 31 2.40 0.24 21.48
CA ASP A 31 1.20 -0.55 21.17
C ASP A 31 0.03 0.32 20.66
N ASP A 32 0.08 1.64 20.85
CA ASP A 32 -0.91 2.59 20.34
C ASP A 32 -0.63 3.02 18.88
N VAL A 33 0.52 2.63 18.34
CA VAL A 33 0.92 2.94 16.96
C VAL A 33 0.61 1.74 16.08
N ASP A 34 -0.52 1.80 15.38
CA ASP A 34 -0.80 0.83 14.33
C ASP A 34 0.20 0.98 13.18
N SER A 35 0.31 -0.07 12.36
CA SER A 35 1.27 -0.13 11.26
C SER A 35 1.06 0.96 10.21
N ILE A 36 -0.15 1.48 10.05
CA ILE A 36 -0.41 2.59 9.12
C ILE A 36 0.16 3.88 9.71
N THR A 37 -0.12 4.14 11.00
CA THR A 37 0.37 5.28 11.75
C THR A 37 1.89 5.27 11.88
N GLU A 38 2.50 4.09 12.11
CA GLU A 38 3.95 3.91 12.06
C GLU A 38 4.49 4.47 10.75
N GLN A 39 3.89 4.09 9.63
CA GLN A 39 4.40 4.50 8.33
C GLN A 39 4.20 5.98 8.02
N LYS A 40 3.06 6.57 8.40
CA LYS A 40 2.86 8.03 8.30
C LYS A 40 4.01 8.78 8.96
N LEU A 41 4.36 8.37 10.17
CA LEU A 41 5.41 8.99 10.97
C LEU A 41 6.77 8.82 10.29
N LEU A 42 7.08 7.63 9.80
CA LEU A 42 8.34 7.37 9.10
C LEU A 42 8.44 8.18 7.79
N LEU A 43 7.36 8.25 7.01
CA LEU A 43 7.27 9.06 5.77
C LEU A 43 7.48 10.55 6.04
N MET A 44 6.81 11.06 7.07
CA MET A 44 6.97 12.44 7.53
C MET A 44 8.44 12.73 7.87
N ALA A 45 9.07 11.87 8.67
CA ALA A 45 10.44 12.08 9.10
C ALA A 45 11.45 11.96 7.96
N ILE A 46 11.29 10.99 7.06
CA ILE A 46 12.18 10.83 5.88
C ILE A 46 12.16 12.09 5.02
N ARG A 47 10.97 12.66 4.80
CA ARG A 47 10.79 13.91 4.07
C ARG A 47 11.42 15.10 4.76
N ASP A 48 11.19 15.25 6.06
CA ASP A 48 11.67 16.41 6.80
C ASP A 48 13.20 16.39 6.99
N HIS A 49 13.83 15.23 6.76
CA HIS A 49 15.27 15.07 6.63
C HIS A 49 15.81 15.19 5.19
N ASP A 50 14.99 15.57 4.20
CA ASP A 50 15.32 15.65 2.78
C ASP A 50 15.85 14.31 2.20
N LEU A 51 15.38 13.16 2.70
CA LEU A 51 15.82 11.82 2.32
C LEU A 51 14.85 11.11 1.35
N ASP A 52 13.89 11.83 0.78
CA ASP A 52 12.87 11.28 -0.11
C ASP A 52 13.43 10.53 -1.33
N SER A 53 14.64 10.89 -1.78
CA SER A 53 15.31 10.22 -2.90
C SER A 53 15.83 8.82 -2.58
N GLU A 54 15.98 8.51 -1.29
CA GLU A 54 16.54 7.25 -0.78
C GLU A 54 15.48 6.18 -0.55
N VAL A 55 14.21 6.56 -0.72
CA VAL A 55 13.04 5.71 -0.52
C VAL A 55 12.28 5.59 -1.82
N THR A 56 11.78 4.40 -2.09
CA THR A 56 11.15 4.06 -3.35
C THR A 56 9.69 4.49 -3.32
N ILE A 57 9.13 4.81 -4.49
CA ILE A 57 7.71 5.17 -4.60
C ILE A 57 6.82 4.03 -4.09
N GLN A 58 7.28 2.79 -4.14
CA GLN A 58 6.58 1.65 -3.53
C GLN A 58 6.38 1.84 -2.03
N TRP A 59 7.37 2.35 -1.31
CA TRP A 59 7.26 2.51 0.13
C TRP A 59 6.32 3.65 0.51
N TYR A 60 6.24 4.70 -0.32
CA TYR A 60 5.12 5.64 -0.27
C TYR A 60 3.78 4.90 -0.57
N ALA A 61 3.74 4.03 -1.59
CA ALA A 61 2.52 3.42 -2.13
C ALA A 61 1.89 2.26 -1.31
N ASP A 62 2.72 1.36 -0.75
CA ASP A 62 2.36 0.23 0.11
C ASP A 62 2.39 0.63 1.58
N GLY A 63 3.23 1.61 1.90
CA GLY A 63 3.47 2.09 3.24
C GLY A 63 2.42 3.05 3.77
N ASP A 64 1.21 3.05 3.25
CA ASP A 64 0.13 3.89 3.79
C ASP A 64 -1.09 3.06 4.20
N MET A 65 -1.09 1.76 3.93
CA MET A 65 -2.26 0.87 4.14
C MET A 65 -1.86 -0.53 4.64
N LEU A 66 -0.66 -0.72 5.18
CA LEU A 66 -0.24 -2.00 5.77
C LEU A 66 -0.89 -2.17 7.15
N PRO A 67 -1.54 -3.30 7.46
CA PRO A 67 -1.92 -3.68 8.82
C PRO A 67 -0.80 -4.41 9.60
N GLU A 68 0.27 -4.88 8.93
CA GLU A 68 1.35 -5.62 9.59
C GLU A 68 2.70 -5.41 8.89
N LEU A 69 3.55 -4.55 9.44
CA LEU A 69 4.98 -4.42 9.08
C LEU A 69 5.87 -5.46 9.78
N ASP A 70 5.31 -6.30 10.65
CA ASP A 70 6.07 -7.19 11.54
C ASP A 70 6.77 -8.37 10.83
N HIS A 71 6.51 -8.56 9.54
CA HIS A 71 7.18 -9.58 8.72
C HIS A 71 8.30 -9.04 7.80
N GLY A 72 8.66 -7.75 7.90
CA GLY A 72 9.53 -7.10 6.91
C GLY A 72 11.03 -7.02 7.24
N ILE A 73 11.42 -6.78 8.49
CA ILE A 73 12.83 -6.55 8.85
C ILE A 73 13.17 -7.37 10.11
N GLU A 74 13.56 -8.63 9.91
CA GLU A 74 14.19 -9.40 10.98
C GLU A 74 15.43 -8.64 11.49
N ASN A 75 15.46 -8.33 12.79
CA ASN A 75 16.57 -7.63 13.46
C ASN A 75 16.83 -6.18 13.02
N ALA A 76 15.78 -5.37 12.83
CA ALA A 76 15.93 -3.91 12.63
C ALA A 76 16.92 -3.28 13.63
N GLY A 77 16.87 -3.75 14.89
CA GLY A 77 17.84 -3.55 15.99
C GLY A 77 19.30 -3.54 15.55
N GLU A 78 19.75 -4.66 14.98
CA GLU A 78 21.14 -4.90 14.60
C GLU A 78 21.55 -4.17 13.31
N LEU A 79 20.58 -3.82 12.47
CA LEU A 79 20.82 -3.12 11.20
C LEU A 79 21.11 -1.63 11.42
N ALA A 80 20.34 -0.95 12.28
CA ALA A 80 20.58 0.48 12.56
C ALA A 80 21.90 0.73 13.31
N ILE A 81 22.31 -0.21 14.18
CA ILE A 81 23.58 -0.11 14.95
C ILE A 81 24.82 -0.15 14.05
N ARG A 82 24.71 -0.70 12.83
CA ARG A 82 25.85 -0.79 11.88
C ARG A 82 26.05 0.47 11.04
N ASP A 83 25.19 1.49 11.17
CA ASP A 83 25.17 2.67 10.29
C ASP A 83 25.56 3.98 11.00
N GLU A 84 26.10 3.93 12.23
CA GLU A 84 26.53 5.12 13.01
C GLU A 84 27.63 5.96 12.32
N GLU A 85 28.25 5.47 11.23
CA GLU A 85 29.23 6.18 10.40
C GLU A 85 28.75 6.46 8.96
N GLY A 86 27.46 6.22 8.67
CA GLY A 86 26.85 6.41 7.35
C GLY A 86 26.39 7.85 7.04
N PRO A 87 25.79 8.10 5.86
CA PRO A 87 25.26 9.41 5.47
C PRO A 87 23.90 9.74 6.09
N TYR A 88 23.27 8.79 6.79
CA TYR A 88 21.93 8.92 7.38
C TYR A 88 21.98 9.41 8.84
N PRO A 89 20.92 10.08 9.34
CA PRO A 89 20.86 10.50 10.73
C PRO A 89 20.93 9.29 11.66
N ALA A 90 21.64 9.44 12.79
CA ALA A 90 21.70 8.39 13.80
C ALA A 90 20.31 8.19 14.43
N VAL A 91 20.02 6.99 14.94
CA VAL A 91 18.75 6.65 15.61
C VAL A 91 18.36 7.71 16.66
N GLN A 92 19.33 8.17 17.46
CA GLN A 92 19.11 9.19 18.48
C GLN A 92 18.69 10.55 17.89
N GLN A 93 19.24 10.93 16.73
CA GLN A 93 18.87 12.17 16.04
C GLN A 93 17.45 12.08 15.47
N VAL A 94 17.04 10.90 14.98
CA VAL A 94 15.67 10.66 14.54
C VAL A 94 14.70 10.69 15.74
N ALA A 95 15.07 10.09 16.87
CA ALA A 95 14.27 10.17 18.10
C ALA A 95 14.13 11.62 18.60
N GLU A 96 15.23 12.39 18.61
CA GLU A 96 15.23 13.81 18.97
C GLU A 96 14.39 14.66 18.02
N TYR A 97 14.41 14.37 16.71
CA TYR A 97 13.54 15.00 15.73
C TYR A 97 12.08 14.83 16.13
N TYR A 98 11.67 13.58 16.35
CA TYR A 98 10.31 13.25 16.76
C TYR A 98 9.91 13.95 18.07
N ILE A 99 10.75 13.89 19.11
CA ILE A 99 10.47 14.59 20.38
C ILE A 99 10.36 16.11 20.18
N ALA A 100 11.22 16.71 19.34
CA ALA A 100 11.17 18.14 19.05
C ALA A 100 9.94 18.55 18.23
N THR A 101 9.42 17.66 17.37
CA THR A 101 8.18 17.90 16.60
C THR A 101 6.96 18.06 17.50
N GLU A 102 6.96 17.40 18.66
CA GLU A 102 5.91 17.53 19.67
C GLU A 102 5.94 18.90 20.37
N GLU A 103 7.13 19.47 20.54
CA GLU A 103 7.32 20.75 21.22
C GLU A 103 7.13 21.97 20.30
N ASN A 104 7.28 21.81 18.97
CA ASN A 104 7.29 22.93 18.02
C ASN A 104 6.90 22.55 16.57
N SER A 105 5.67 22.05 16.39
CA SER A 105 5.15 21.59 15.08
C SER A 105 5.11 22.67 13.99
N GLU A 106 4.98 23.96 14.33
CA GLU A 106 4.97 25.10 13.39
C GLU A 106 6.24 25.23 12.51
N SER A 107 7.31 24.50 12.84
CA SER A 107 8.60 24.56 12.13
C SER A 107 8.82 23.43 11.13
N LEU A 108 7.86 22.51 11.01
CA LEU A 108 7.96 21.32 10.16
C LEU A 108 7.28 21.55 8.80
N PRO A 109 7.80 20.95 7.71
CA PRO A 109 7.16 20.94 6.39
C PRO A 109 5.71 20.42 6.37
N THR A 110 5.32 19.58 7.34
CA THR A 110 3.95 19.07 7.51
C THR A 110 3.12 19.85 8.54
N GLU A 111 3.74 20.74 9.34
CA GLU A 111 3.11 21.51 10.43
C GLU A 111 2.36 20.67 11.49
N MET A 112 2.63 19.35 11.59
CA MET A 112 1.93 18.43 12.50
C MET A 112 2.87 17.85 13.58
N SER A 113 2.37 17.74 14.80
CA SER A 113 3.02 17.03 15.90
C SER A 113 2.84 15.50 15.78
N ILE A 114 3.66 14.70 16.48
CA ILE A 114 3.46 13.23 16.52
C ILE A 114 2.11 12.87 17.08
N THR A 115 1.73 13.50 18.18
CA THR A 115 0.43 13.29 18.82
C THR A 115 -0.71 13.61 17.83
N GLU A 116 -0.57 14.67 17.03
CA GLU A 116 -1.55 15.00 15.99
C GLU A 116 -1.61 13.94 14.89
N VAL A 117 -0.47 13.39 14.43
CA VAL A 117 -0.44 12.32 13.42
C VAL A 117 -1.00 11.00 13.96
N ILE A 118 -0.71 10.65 15.23
CA ILE A 118 -1.27 9.46 15.89
C ILE A 118 -2.79 9.58 16.03
N ASN A 119 -3.29 10.77 16.36
CA ASN A 119 -4.72 10.99 16.56
C ASN A 119 -5.47 11.34 15.24
N ALA A 120 -4.76 11.57 14.13
CA ALA A 120 -5.36 11.94 12.86
C ALA A 120 -6.08 10.75 12.22
N GLU A 121 -7.27 11.00 11.67
CA GLU A 121 -7.98 10.03 10.86
C GLU A 121 -7.11 9.66 9.64
N THR A 122 -6.70 8.39 9.59
CA THR A 122 -5.71 7.87 8.64
C THR A 122 -5.95 8.26 7.20
N PHE A 123 -7.16 8.02 6.68
CA PHE A 123 -7.48 8.30 5.29
C PHE A 123 -7.54 9.79 4.96
N SER A 124 -7.92 10.63 5.94
CA SER A 124 -7.94 12.09 5.77
C SER A 124 -6.52 12.64 5.66
N TRP A 125 -5.62 12.19 6.54
CA TRP A 125 -4.21 12.55 6.46
C TRP A 125 -3.56 12.09 5.15
N LEU A 126 -3.81 10.84 4.75
CA LEU A 126 -3.28 10.29 3.49
C LEU A 126 -3.75 11.11 2.29
N ARG A 127 -5.03 11.46 2.25
CA ARG A 127 -5.57 12.28 1.17
C ARG A 127 -4.87 13.63 1.11
N GLU A 128 -4.72 14.33 2.23
CA GLU A 128 -4.00 15.61 2.30
C GLU A 128 -2.53 15.47 1.87
N TYR A 129 -1.87 14.40 2.29
CA TYR A 129 -0.48 14.09 1.94
C TYR A 129 -0.30 13.96 0.42
N TYR A 130 -1.14 13.16 -0.25
CA TYR A 130 -1.06 12.97 -1.70
C TYR A 130 -1.61 14.14 -2.49
N ASP A 131 -2.61 14.88 -2.00
CA ASP A 131 -3.16 16.06 -2.69
C ASP A 131 -2.13 17.20 -2.79
N GLN A 132 -1.27 17.33 -1.77
CA GLN A 132 -0.20 18.33 -1.75
C GLN A 132 1.07 17.90 -2.51
N ARG A 133 1.15 16.64 -2.95
CA ARG A 133 2.33 16.11 -3.64
C ARG A 133 2.21 16.31 -5.14
N ASP A 134 3.17 17.05 -5.71
CA ASP A 134 3.39 17.05 -7.16
C ASP A 134 4.23 15.81 -7.51
N GLY A 135 3.57 14.77 -8.03
CA GLY A 135 4.21 13.49 -8.30
C GLY A 135 3.43 12.61 -9.27
N PRO A 136 4.12 11.66 -9.95
CA PRO A 136 3.46 10.77 -10.89
C PRO A 136 2.49 9.84 -10.16
N PHE A 137 1.40 9.51 -10.85
CA PHE A 137 0.31 8.65 -10.35
C PHE A 137 -0.48 9.20 -9.15
N GLN A 138 -0.36 10.50 -8.82
CA GLN A 138 -1.14 11.15 -7.74
C GLN A 138 -2.63 10.77 -7.77
N ASP A 139 -3.28 10.92 -8.92
CA ASP A 139 -4.70 10.58 -9.11
C ASP A 139 -5.01 9.09 -8.85
N LEU A 140 -4.07 8.19 -9.18
CA LEU A 140 -4.20 6.76 -8.92
C LEU A 140 -4.16 6.47 -7.41
N TYR A 141 -3.32 7.18 -6.67
CA TYR A 141 -3.25 7.09 -5.20
C TYR A 141 -4.51 7.60 -4.53
N LEU A 142 -5.00 8.76 -4.96
CA LEU A 142 -6.25 9.33 -4.44
C LEU A 142 -7.42 8.38 -4.69
N ALA A 143 -7.52 7.79 -5.89
CA ALA A 143 -8.53 6.78 -6.20
C ALA A 143 -8.42 5.52 -5.33
N ASN A 144 -7.19 5.09 -4.99
CA ASN A 144 -6.96 3.99 -4.07
C ASN A 144 -7.42 4.31 -2.64
N ILE A 145 -7.02 5.45 -2.10
CA ILE A 145 -7.40 5.91 -0.75
C ILE A 145 -8.92 5.94 -0.62
N ASP A 146 -9.60 6.49 -1.63
CA ASP A 146 -11.05 6.61 -1.64
C ASP A 146 -11.74 5.23 -1.68
N THR A 147 -11.16 4.27 -2.42
CA THR A 147 -11.68 2.89 -2.48
C THR A 147 -11.48 2.16 -1.15
N HIS A 148 -10.28 2.24 -0.58
CA HIS A 148 -9.95 1.57 0.68
C HIS A 148 -10.72 2.16 1.85
N LEU A 149 -10.85 3.49 1.93
CA LEU A 149 -11.67 4.17 2.95
C LEU A 149 -13.10 3.66 2.94
N HIS A 150 -13.70 3.53 1.75
CA HIS A 150 -15.08 3.06 1.63
C HIS A 150 -15.26 1.63 2.15
N LEU A 151 -14.36 0.71 1.77
CA LEU A 151 -14.36 -0.67 2.25
C LEU A 151 -14.10 -0.75 3.76
N TYR A 152 -13.14 0.03 4.24
CA TYR A 152 -12.80 0.14 5.66
C TYR A 152 -13.99 0.67 6.48
N GLN A 153 -14.68 1.70 6.02
CA GLN A 153 -15.88 2.24 6.68
C GLN A 153 -16.99 1.20 6.76
N CYS A 154 -17.22 0.44 5.68
CA CYS A 154 -18.17 -0.68 5.70
C CYS A 154 -17.79 -1.72 6.77
N ALA A 155 -16.52 -2.12 6.83
CA ALA A 155 -16.03 -3.10 7.80
C ALA A 155 -16.10 -2.57 9.25
N LYS A 156 -15.74 -1.30 9.47
CA LYS A 156 -15.75 -0.65 10.79
C LYS A 156 -17.15 -0.42 11.33
N ALA A 157 -18.13 -0.13 10.49
CA ALA A 157 -19.52 -0.03 10.92
C ALA A 157 -20.11 -1.38 11.40
N CYS A 158 -19.45 -2.50 11.08
CA CYS A 158 -19.75 -3.83 11.62
C CYS A 158 -18.92 -4.20 12.86
N ASP A 159 -17.94 -3.39 13.26
CA ASP A 159 -17.08 -3.68 14.41
C ASP A 159 -17.75 -3.17 15.71
N PRO A 160 -18.13 -4.05 16.67
CA PRO A 160 -18.81 -3.63 17.89
C PRO A 160 -17.93 -2.80 18.83
N GLU A 161 -16.60 -2.85 18.66
CA GLU A 161 -15.65 -2.06 19.43
C GLU A 161 -15.31 -0.72 18.76
N ALA A 162 -15.73 -0.52 17.51
CA ALA A 162 -15.50 0.73 16.80
C ALA A 162 -16.48 1.82 17.25
N ALA A 163 -16.00 3.05 17.33
CA ALA A 163 -16.82 4.23 17.61
C ALA A 163 -17.67 4.71 16.39
N VAL A 164 -17.76 3.90 15.34
CA VAL A 164 -18.49 4.21 14.10
C VAL A 164 -19.85 3.54 14.16
N GLU A 165 -20.91 4.32 14.39
CA GLU A 165 -22.27 3.80 14.54
C GLU A 165 -23.02 3.68 13.20
N ASP A 166 -22.61 4.49 12.20
CA ASP A 166 -23.34 4.62 10.94
C ASP A 166 -22.75 3.74 9.85
N PHE A 167 -23.55 2.79 9.37
CA PHE A 167 -23.25 2.02 8.17
C PHE A 167 -23.53 2.88 6.93
N PRO A 168 -22.65 2.91 5.91
CA PRO A 168 -22.84 3.80 4.77
C PRO A 168 -24.16 3.56 4.04
N GLU A 169 -24.94 4.62 3.77
CA GLU A 169 -26.26 4.50 3.11
C GLU A 169 -26.18 4.02 1.66
N ASN A 170 -25.06 4.29 0.98
CA ASN A 170 -24.84 3.92 -0.42
C ASN A 170 -23.53 3.15 -0.57
N LEU A 171 -23.65 1.83 -0.70
CA LEU A 171 -22.49 0.93 -0.73
C LEU A 171 -21.88 0.79 -2.12
N ILE A 172 -22.71 0.85 -3.16
CA ILE A 172 -22.28 0.48 -4.52
C ILE A 172 -21.75 1.66 -5.30
N GLN A 173 -22.45 2.80 -5.27
CA GLN A 173 -22.10 3.92 -6.13
C GLN A 173 -20.69 4.47 -5.83
N PRO A 174 -20.29 4.72 -4.56
CA PRO A 174 -18.95 5.22 -4.29
C PRO A 174 -17.87 4.26 -4.80
N LEU A 175 -18.00 2.96 -4.50
CA LEU A 175 -17.08 1.94 -4.98
C LEU A 175 -16.96 1.91 -6.51
N SER A 176 -18.10 1.95 -7.22
CA SER A 176 -18.14 1.87 -8.68
C SER A 176 -17.50 3.11 -9.33
N GLU A 177 -17.73 4.29 -8.76
CA GLU A 177 -17.12 5.54 -9.20
C GLU A 177 -15.59 5.51 -8.99
N ARG A 178 -15.13 5.14 -7.79
CA ARG A 178 -13.69 5.11 -7.45
C ARG A 178 -12.90 4.05 -8.20
N THR A 179 -13.45 2.86 -8.35
CA THR A 179 -12.82 1.81 -9.17
C THR A 179 -12.80 2.18 -10.66
N SER A 180 -13.75 2.98 -11.13
CA SER A 180 -13.74 3.53 -12.50
C SER A 180 -12.68 4.61 -12.69
N GLU A 181 -12.46 5.46 -11.69
CA GLU A 181 -11.35 6.43 -11.65
C GLU A 181 -10.00 5.71 -11.67
N MET A 182 -9.81 4.71 -10.80
CA MET A 182 -8.61 3.87 -10.79
C MET A 182 -8.35 3.21 -12.15
N LYS A 183 -9.36 2.61 -12.79
CA LYS A 183 -9.22 2.03 -14.14
C LYS A 183 -8.76 3.07 -15.16
N ARG A 184 -9.31 4.28 -15.11
CA ARG A 184 -8.94 5.36 -16.02
C ARG A 184 -7.48 5.76 -15.85
N GLU A 185 -7.02 5.88 -14.60
CA GLU A 185 -5.63 6.20 -14.32
C GLU A 185 -4.69 5.06 -14.70
N LEU A 186 -5.03 3.80 -14.42
CA LEU A 186 -4.23 2.66 -14.90
C LEU A 186 -4.12 2.65 -16.43
N LEU A 187 -5.23 2.88 -17.13
CA LEU A 187 -5.24 2.94 -18.59
C LEU A 187 -4.40 4.10 -19.14
N ARG A 188 -4.21 5.18 -18.39
CA ARG A 188 -3.41 6.34 -18.80
C ARG A 188 -1.94 6.00 -19.05
N PHE A 189 -1.39 5.01 -18.33
CA PHE A 189 0.02 4.65 -18.37
C PHE A 189 0.21 3.24 -18.93
N GLN A 190 1.03 3.10 -19.97
CA GLN A 190 1.25 1.81 -20.62
C GLN A 190 1.83 0.76 -19.66
N VAL A 191 2.58 1.19 -18.66
CA VAL A 191 3.19 0.30 -17.68
C VAL A 191 2.17 -0.52 -16.90
N PHE A 192 0.94 -0.02 -16.70
CA PHE A 192 -0.11 -0.73 -15.98
C PHE A 192 -1.01 -1.58 -16.89
N ALA A 193 -0.65 -1.75 -18.17
CA ALA A 193 -1.47 -2.49 -19.12
C ALA A 193 -1.83 -3.88 -18.60
N GLY A 194 -3.14 -4.16 -18.50
CA GLY A 194 -3.70 -5.40 -18.02
C GLY A 194 -4.20 -5.33 -16.58
N LEU A 195 -3.69 -4.41 -15.75
CA LEU A 195 -4.14 -4.26 -14.35
C LEU A 195 -5.59 -3.76 -14.25
N GLU A 196 -6.10 -3.04 -15.25
CA GLU A 196 -7.51 -2.62 -15.29
C GLU A 196 -8.49 -3.80 -15.32
N SER A 197 -8.06 -4.95 -15.85
CA SER A 197 -8.85 -6.17 -15.88
C SER A 197 -9.00 -6.79 -14.48
N TYR A 198 -7.97 -6.67 -13.64
CA TYR A 198 -8.02 -7.06 -12.22
C TYR A 198 -8.94 -6.14 -11.44
N VAL A 199 -8.85 -4.82 -11.63
CA VAL A 199 -9.81 -3.87 -11.02
C VAL A 199 -11.23 -4.25 -11.42
N THR A 200 -11.45 -4.65 -12.68
CA THR A 200 -12.77 -5.04 -13.18
C THR A 200 -13.31 -6.31 -12.51
N GLN A 201 -12.49 -7.34 -12.30
CA GLN A 201 -12.95 -8.53 -11.58
C GLN A 201 -13.21 -8.22 -10.10
N PHE A 202 -12.31 -7.48 -9.44
CA PHE A 202 -12.52 -7.03 -8.07
C PHE A 202 -13.82 -6.23 -7.91
N THR A 203 -14.05 -5.24 -8.79
CA THR A 203 -15.26 -4.38 -8.74
C THR A 203 -16.52 -5.24 -8.74
N LYS A 204 -16.60 -6.25 -9.62
CA LYS A 204 -17.78 -7.13 -9.69
C LYS A 204 -18.00 -7.92 -8.41
N VAL A 205 -16.93 -8.48 -7.84
CA VAL A 205 -17.00 -9.24 -6.59
C VAL A 205 -17.47 -8.34 -5.45
N ALA A 206 -16.85 -7.17 -5.32
CA ALA A 206 -17.18 -6.21 -4.28
C ALA A 206 -18.60 -5.65 -4.44
N GLU A 207 -19.05 -5.34 -5.66
CA GLU A 207 -20.43 -4.93 -5.94
C GLU A 207 -21.43 -6.03 -5.57
N THR A 208 -21.18 -7.30 -5.92
CA THR A 208 -22.05 -8.42 -5.51
C THR A 208 -22.17 -8.52 -3.99
N VAL A 209 -21.06 -8.44 -3.27
CA VAL A 209 -21.04 -8.59 -1.80
C VAL A 209 -21.77 -7.42 -1.13
N LEU A 210 -21.49 -6.20 -1.56
CA LEU A 210 -22.12 -5.00 -1.00
C LEU A 210 -23.61 -4.91 -1.36
N ASP A 211 -24.02 -5.37 -2.55
CA ASP A 211 -25.43 -5.42 -2.92
C ASP A 211 -26.17 -6.46 -2.06
N GLU A 212 -25.56 -7.60 -1.77
CA GLU A 212 -26.12 -8.58 -0.84
C GLU A 212 -26.21 -8.04 0.59
N CYS A 213 -25.21 -7.31 1.08
CA CYS A 213 -25.31 -6.61 2.37
C CYS A 213 -26.48 -5.60 2.39
N ALA A 214 -26.66 -4.83 1.31
CA ALA A 214 -27.78 -3.90 1.18
C ALA A 214 -29.13 -4.65 1.16
N ASN A 215 -29.24 -5.71 0.37
CA ASN A 215 -30.48 -6.51 0.24
C ASN A 215 -30.88 -7.20 1.55
N ARG A 216 -29.90 -7.55 2.40
CA ARG A 216 -30.13 -8.11 3.74
C ARG A 216 -30.49 -7.05 4.79
N GLY A 217 -30.38 -5.77 4.44
CA GLY A 217 -30.67 -4.66 5.34
C GLY A 217 -29.63 -4.54 6.47
N VAL A 218 -28.35 -4.77 6.16
CA VAL A 218 -27.26 -4.67 7.15
C VAL A 218 -27.21 -3.27 7.78
N ALA A 219 -27.58 -2.23 7.03
CA ALA A 219 -27.65 -0.86 7.55
C ALA A 219 -28.71 -0.70 8.65
N GLU A 220 -29.82 -1.43 8.56
CA GLU A 220 -30.94 -1.37 9.51
C GLU A 220 -30.79 -2.33 10.70
N MET A 221 -29.81 -3.23 10.66
CA MET A 221 -29.50 -4.15 11.76
C MET A 221 -28.97 -3.39 12.98
N ASP A 222 -29.10 -3.99 14.16
CA ASP A 222 -28.37 -3.52 15.35
C ASP A 222 -26.89 -3.95 15.30
N GLN A 223 -26.06 -3.39 16.19
CA GLN A 223 -24.61 -3.62 16.17
C GLN A 223 -24.22 -5.10 16.36
N GLU A 224 -24.98 -5.85 17.18
CA GLU A 224 -24.71 -7.27 17.44
C GLU A 224 -24.93 -8.08 16.16
N GLN A 225 -26.04 -7.83 15.45
CA GLN A 225 -26.34 -8.46 14.17
C GLN A 225 -25.36 -8.04 13.07
N ARG A 226 -24.97 -6.75 13.01
CA ARG A 226 -23.98 -6.28 12.02
C ARG A 226 -22.62 -6.92 12.22
N SER A 227 -22.25 -7.24 13.46
CA SER A 227 -20.95 -7.87 13.78
C SER A 227 -20.75 -9.22 13.10
N GLU A 228 -21.84 -9.91 12.73
CA GLU A 228 -21.77 -11.13 11.94
C GLU A 228 -21.07 -10.87 10.59
N TYR A 229 -21.22 -9.68 9.99
CA TYR A 229 -20.65 -9.31 8.68
C TYR A 229 -19.23 -8.72 8.75
N GLN A 230 -18.68 -8.49 9.95
CA GLN A 230 -17.36 -7.87 10.12
C GLN A 230 -16.27 -8.66 9.38
N LYS A 231 -16.21 -9.98 9.58
CA LYS A 231 -15.22 -10.87 8.94
C LYS A 231 -15.32 -10.81 7.42
N LEU A 232 -16.54 -10.84 6.87
CA LEU A 232 -16.78 -10.76 5.43
C LEU A 232 -16.21 -9.46 4.83
N LEU A 233 -16.53 -8.31 5.43
CA LEU A 233 -16.13 -7.01 4.92
C LEU A 233 -14.62 -6.74 5.12
N GLN A 234 -14.04 -7.22 6.23
CA GLN A 234 -12.58 -7.21 6.42
C GLN A 234 -11.84 -8.07 5.40
N HIS A 235 -12.38 -9.24 5.06
CA HIS A 235 -11.78 -10.10 4.03
C HIS A 235 -11.96 -9.51 2.62
N LEU A 236 -13.06 -8.78 2.36
CA LEU A 236 -13.23 -8.06 1.09
C LEU A 236 -12.17 -6.95 0.93
N ASP A 237 -11.93 -6.21 2.00
CA ASP A 237 -10.89 -5.18 2.07
C ASP A 237 -9.48 -5.79 1.92
N THR A 238 -9.24 -6.95 2.53
CA THR A 238 -8.00 -7.72 2.36
C THR A 238 -7.82 -8.17 0.92
N PHE A 239 -8.88 -8.61 0.25
CA PHE A 239 -8.85 -8.99 -1.16
C PHE A 239 -8.52 -7.80 -2.06
N TYR A 240 -9.13 -6.64 -1.81
CA TYR A 240 -8.77 -5.39 -2.49
C TYR A 240 -7.27 -5.09 -2.34
N TYR A 241 -6.78 -5.06 -1.10
CA TYR A 241 -5.40 -4.65 -0.83
C TYR A 241 -4.37 -5.64 -1.40
N HIS A 242 -4.46 -6.91 -1.00
CA HIS A 242 -3.46 -7.93 -1.37
C HIS A 242 -3.60 -8.43 -2.80
N GLY A 243 -4.84 -8.54 -3.29
CA GLY A 243 -5.14 -9.00 -4.63
C GLY A 243 -4.85 -7.93 -5.68
N LEU A 244 -5.24 -6.68 -5.42
CA LEU A 244 -5.21 -5.62 -6.43
C LEU A 244 -4.15 -4.54 -6.14
N TRP A 245 -4.34 -3.75 -5.07
CA TRP A 245 -3.52 -2.55 -4.85
C TRP A 245 -2.03 -2.88 -4.75
N LYS A 246 -1.68 -3.88 -3.95
CA LYS A 246 -0.30 -4.34 -3.75
C LYS A 246 0.42 -4.77 -5.03
N GLN A 247 -0.33 -5.17 -6.07
CA GLN A 247 0.26 -5.56 -7.35
C GLN A 247 0.59 -4.33 -8.20
N ILE A 248 -0.27 -3.30 -8.16
CA ILE A 248 -0.04 -2.01 -8.79
C ILE A 248 1.22 -1.35 -8.20
N THR A 249 1.32 -1.29 -6.88
CA THR A 249 2.46 -0.68 -6.17
C THR A 249 3.77 -1.41 -6.41
N ARG A 250 3.77 -2.75 -6.46
CA ARG A 250 4.94 -3.56 -6.83
C ARG A 250 5.43 -3.25 -8.24
N LEU A 251 4.53 -3.01 -9.18
CA LEU A 251 4.91 -2.64 -10.53
C LEU A 251 5.57 -1.25 -10.56
N ILE A 252 5.03 -0.30 -9.80
CA ILE A 252 5.69 1.00 -9.58
C ILE A 252 7.07 0.79 -8.96
N ALA A 253 7.22 -0.10 -7.99
CA ALA A 253 8.50 -0.42 -7.37
C ALA A 253 9.55 -0.84 -8.38
N VAL A 254 9.22 -1.78 -9.27
CA VAL A 254 10.17 -2.32 -10.26
C VAL A 254 10.86 -1.19 -11.05
N HIS A 255 10.12 -0.12 -11.35
CA HIS A 255 10.63 0.99 -12.16
C HIS A 255 11.17 2.17 -11.35
N THR A 256 10.87 2.26 -10.06
CA THR A 256 11.23 3.40 -9.21
C THR A 256 12.33 3.11 -8.19
N VAL A 257 12.56 1.82 -7.89
CA VAL A 257 13.67 1.36 -7.03
C VAL A 257 15.00 1.84 -7.60
N SER A 258 15.76 2.64 -6.84
CA SER A 258 16.99 3.29 -7.30
C SER A 258 18.05 3.37 -6.20
N GLY A 259 19.24 2.82 -6.48
CA GLY A 259 20.36 2.79 -5.53
C GLY A 259 21.42 1.73 -5.91
N PRO A 260 22.62 1.78 -5.31
CA PRO A 260 23.78 1.00 -5.74
C PRO A 260 23.72 -0.51 -5.43
N GLU A 261 22.80 -1.00 -4.59
CA GLU A 261 22.66 -2.44 -4.25
C GLU A 261 21.27 -3.03 -4.64
N ASP A 262 20.44 -2.27 -5.35
CA ASP A 262 18.98 -2.51 -5.44
C ASP A 262 18.56 -3.43 -6.59
N TYR A 263 19.52 -4.13 -7.20
CA TYR A 263 19.26 -5.12 -8.24
C TYR A 263 18.41 -6.29 -7.71
N PHE A 264 18.64 -6.73 -6.47
CA PHE A 264 17.93 -7.86 -5.87
C PHE A 264 16.48 -7.52 -5.50
N GLU A 265 16.21 -6.32 -4.99
CA GLU A 265 14.85 -5.88 -4.67
C GLU A 265 14.02 -5.67 -5.94
N ARG A 266 14.62 -5.07 -6.97
CA ARG A 266 14.00 -4.99 -8.29
C ARG A 266 13.68 -6.37 -8.85
N ALA A 267 14.62 -7.32 -8.78
CA ALA A 267 14.41 -8.70 -9.24
C ALA A 267 13.34 -9.44 -8.42
N ALA A 268 13.30 -9.24 -7.10
CA ALA A 268 12.29 -9.84 -6.23
C ALA A 268 10.89 -9.28 -6.52
N ASN A 269 10.75 -7.96 -6.69
CA ASN A 269 9.49 -7.34 -7.07
C ASN A 269 9.06 -7.77 -8.48
N TRP A 270 10.00 -7.93 -9.40
CA TRP A 270 9.74 -8.46 -10.73
C TRP A 270 9.14 -9.88 -10.68
N GLY A 271 9.78 -10.82 -9.98
CA GLY A 271 9.25 -12.18 -9.81
C GLY A 271 7.91 -12.23 -9.07
N ARG A 272 7.61 -11.24 -8.22
CA ARG A 272 6.29 -11.11 -7.57
C ARG A 272 5.21 -10.58 -8.53
N VAL A 273 5.55 -9.67 -9.44
CA VAL A 273 4.62 -9.14 -10.46
C VAL A 273 4.29 -10.20 -11.50
N GLU A 274 5.26 -11.04 -11.90
CA GLU A 274 4.96 -12.19 -12.78
C GLU A 274 3.89 -13.11 -12.18
N LYS A 275 3.88 -13.23 -10.85
CA LYS A 275 2.89 -14.03 -10.09
C LYS A 275 1.63 -13.25 -9.72
N THR A 276 1.39 -12.06 -10.28
CA THR A 276 0.20 -11.25 -9.96
C THR A 276 -1.10 -12.00 -10.22
N LYS A 277 -1.21 -12.74 -11.34
CA LYS A 277 -2.39 -13.56 -11.64
C LYS A 277 -2.66 -14.60 -10.58
N GLU A 278 -1.63 -15.39 -10.27
CA GLU A 278 -1.69 -16.46 -9.27
C GLU A 278 -2.09 -15.88 -7.91
N LYS A 279 -1.48 -14.75 -7.51
CA LYS A 279 -1.77 -14.14 -6.21
C LYS A 279 -3.18 -13.56 -6.13
N PHE A 280 -3.68 -12.95 -7.20
CA PHE A 280 -5.07 -12.46 -7.24
C PHE A 280 -6.07 -13.61 -7.08
N VAL A 281 -5.84 -14.74 -7.78
CA VAL A 281 -6.71 -15.93 -7.70
C VAL A 281 -6.62 -16.59 -6.33
N GLU A 282 -5.43 -16.69 -5.75
CA GLU A 282 -5.22 -17.23 -4.40
C GLU A 282 -6.03 -16.44 -3.37
N VAL A 283 -5.85 -15.12 -3.32
CA VAL A 283 -6.54 -14.26 -2.34
C VAL A 283 -8.05 -14.21 -2.62
N PHE A 284 -8.47 -14.24 -3.90
CA PHE A 284 -9.87 -14.38 -4.26
C PHE A 284 -10.46 -15.69 -3.72
N SER A 285 -9.73 -16.81 -3.80
CA SER A 285 -10.21 -18.12 -3.34
C SER A 285 -10.46 -18.10 -1.82
N GLU A 286 -9.54 -17.53 -1.05
CA GLU A 286 -9.70 -17.32 0.40
C GLU A 286 -10.92 -16.43 0.72
N PHE A 287 -11.12 -15.37 -0.07
CA PHE A 287 -12.30 -14.52 0.05
C PHE A 287 -13.60 -15.26 -0.31
N ALA A 288 -13.61 -16.04 -1.39
CA ALA A 288 -14.78 -16.78 -1.85
C ALA A 288 -15.23 -17.83 -0.84
N GLU A 289 -14.29 -18.52 -0.19
CA GLU A 289 -14.59 -19.39 0.96
C GLU A 289 -15.30 -18.62 2.06
N THR A 290 -14.79 -17.42 2.40
CA THR A 290 -15.41 -16.55 3.40
C THR A 290 -16.82 -16.12 2.97
N ALA A 291 -17.01 -15.64 1.75
CA ALA A 291 -18.31 -15.23 1.21
C ALA A 291 -19.35 -16.37 1.21
N SER A 292 -18.90 -17.61 0.97
CA SER A 292 -19.76 -18.79 0.99
C SER A 292 -20.32 -19.10 2.39
N GLU A 293 -19.61 -18.75 3.47
CA GLU A 293 -20.13 -18.87 4.85
C GLU A 293 -21.39 -18.00 5.06
N TYR A 294 -21.55 -16.97 4.23
CA TYR A 294 -22.69 -16.05 4.23
C TYR A 294 -23.71 -16.35 3.15
N ASP A 295 -23.63 -17.47 2.44
CA ASP A 295 -24.47 -17.79 1.28
C ASP A 295 -24.39 -16.75 0.14
N ILE A 296 -23.22 -16.14 -0.06
CA ILE A 296 -22.96 -15.21 -1.17
C ILE A 296 -22.08 -15.91 -2.22
N ASP A 297 -22.58 -16.01 -3.44
CA ASP A 297 -21.87 -16.61 -4.57
C ASP A 297 -21.10 -15.53 -5.34
N VAL A 298 -19.77 -15.65 -5.35
CA VAL A 298 -18.86 -14.73 -6.04
C VAL A 298 -17.97 -15.50 -7.01
N ASP A 299 -17.69 -14.91 -8.16
CA ASP A 299 -16.89 -15.52 -9.21
C ASP A 299 -16.03 -14.48 -9.92
N ILE A 300 -14.86 -14.91 -10.40
CA ILE A 300 -13.96 -14.12 -11.25
C ILE A 300 -13.73 -14.85 -12.56
N LYS A 301 -13.62 -14.08 -13.64
CA LYS A 301 -13.28 -14.65 -14.94
C LYS A 301 -11.76 -14.72 -15.09
N GLU A 302 -11.15 -15.80 -14.63
CA GLU A 302 -9.70 -16.00 -14.68
C GLU A 302 -9.12 -15.96 -16.11
N ASP A 303 -9.90 -16.34 -17.11
CA ASP A 303 -9.55 -16.25 -18.53
C ASP A 303 -9.44 -14.79 -19.02
N GLN A 304 -10.03 -13.85 -18.28
CA GLN A 304 -9.95 -12.41 -18.52
C GLN A 304 -8.82 -11.73 -17.73
N LEU A 305 -8.10 -12.46 -16.87
CA LEU A 305 -6.95 -11.92 -16.15
C LEU A 305 -5.67 -12.11 -16.99
N PRO A 306 -5.11 -11.03 -17.55
CA PRO A 306 -3.89 -11.11 -18.33
C PRO A 306 -2.68 -11.35 -17.41
N GLU A 307 -1.67 -12.05 -17.92
CA GLU A 307 -0.34 -12.00 -17.31
C GLU A 307 0.18 -10.57 -17.38
N VAL A 308 0.76 -10.08 -16.28
CA VAL A 308 1.33 -8.73 -16.20
C VAL A 308 2.75 -8.81 -16.74
N TRP A 309 3.01 -8.13 -17.85
CA TRP A 309 4.30 -8.14 -18.51
C TRP A 309 5.07 -6.86 -18.20
N ILE A 310 6.31 -7.01 -17.75
CA ILE A 310 7.22 -5.88 -17.52
C ILE A 310 8.17 -5.80 -18.70
N ASN A 311 8.27 -4.63 -19.33
CA ASN A 311 9.28 -4.41 -20.36
C ASN A 311 10.68 -4.34 -19.73
N ARG A 312 11.59 -5.23 -20.14
CA ARG A 312 12.99 -5.28 -19.68
C ARG A 312 13.89 -4.26 -20.38
N GLU A 313 13.49 -3.70 -21.54
CA GLU A 313 14.27 -2.62 -22.14
C GLU A 313 14.26 -1.42 -21.19
N SER A 314 15.46 -0.84 -20.99
CA SER A 314 15.80 0.10 -19.93
C SER A 314 15.02 1.41 -20.02
N ILE A 315 13.80 1.43 -19.50
CA ILE A 315 13.11 2.66 -19.17
C ILE A 315 13.79 3.19 -17.92
N THR A 316 14.43 4.34 -18.04
CA THR A 316 15.00 5.06 -16.90
C THR A 316 13.90 5.45 -15.92
N LYS A 317 14.24 5.73 -14.65
CA LYS A 317 13.27 6.19 -13.66
C LYS A 317 12.55 7.43 -14.20
N GLU A 318 13.29 8.37 -14.77
CA GLU A 318 12.77 9.59 -15.37
C GLU A 318 11.81 9.32 -16.53
N GLU A 319 12.16 8.41 -17.45
CA GLU A 319 11.25 8.00 -18.53
C GLU A 319 9.99 7.32 -18.00
N PHE A 320 10.07 6.55 -16.92
CA PHE A 320 8.92 5.89 -16.29
C PHE A 320 7.96 6.91 -15.64
N LEU A 321 8.50 7.94 -14.96
CA LEU A 321 7.69 8.99 -14.33
C LEU A 321 6.98 9.88 -15.37
N ASP A 322 7.50 9.97 -16.60
CA ASP A 322 6.95 10.78 -17.72
C ASP A 322 6.13 9.94 -18.74
N TRP A 323 5.87 8.65 -18.49
CA TRP A 323 5.39 7.72 -19.53
C TRP A 323 3.87 7.75 -19.77
N GLU A 324 3.38 8.76 -20.49
CA GLU A 324 1.96 8.85 -20.89
C GLU A 324 1.59 8.04 -22.16
N LEU A 325 0.30 7.71 -22.28
CA LEU A 325 -0.34 7.06 -23.45
C LEU A 325 -0.06 7.82 -24.77
N GLY A 326 1.02 7.42 -25.46
CA GLY A 326 1.43 8.02 -26.74
C GLY A 326 2.78 7.50 -27.26
N GLN A 327 3.63 6.95 -26.39
CA GLN A 327 4.87 6.28 -26.78
C GLN A 327 4.61 4.79 -26.96
N SER A 328 4.47 4.33 -28.21
CA SER A 328 4.27 2.90 -28.51
C SER A 328 5.54 2.10 -28.21
N LEU A 329 5.46 1.08 -27.35
CA LEU A 329 6.50 0.05 -27.31
C LEU A 329 6.46 -0.84 -28.57
N PRO A 330 7.61 -1.18 -29.15
CA PRO A 330 7.70 -2.26 -30.12
C PRO A 330 7.24 -3.56 -29.48
N LYS A 331 6.31 -4.28 -30.15
CA LYS A 331 5.82 -5.60 -29.72
C LYS A 331 6.92 -6.66 -29.59
N ASP A 332 8.12 -6.37 -30.09
CA ASP A 332 9.26 -7.28 -30.10
C ASP A 332 10.19 -7.11 -28.87
N ALA A 333 9.90 -6.18 -27.95
CA ALA A 333 10.69 -5.93 -26.73
C ALA A 333 10.37 -6.87 -25.55
N VAL A 334 9.61 -7.94 -25.82
CA VAL A 334 9.18 -8.91 -24.81
C VAL A 334 10.18 -10.07 -24.79
N SER A 335 11.08 -10.09 -23.81
CA SER A 335 12.04 -11.19 -23.63
C SER A 335 11.71 -11.98 -22.37
N SER A 336 11.63 -13.31 -22.51
CA SER A 336 11.78 -14.24 -21.39
C SER A 336 13.17 -14.10 -20.76
N VAL A 337 13.31 -14.52 -19.50
CA VAL A 337 14.59 -14.60 -18.79
C VAL A 337 15.58 -15.42 -19.63
N PRO A 338 16.75 -14.91 -20.00
CA PRO A 338 17.81 -15.74 -20.56
C PRO A 338 18.16 -16.83 -19.55
N GLU A 339 18.26 -18.09 -19.96
CA GLU A 339 18.65 -19.22 -19.07
C GLU A 339 20.00 -18.97 -18.35
N ASP A 340 20.79 -18.01 -18.85
CA ASP A 340 22.10 -17.64 -18.36
C ASP A 340 22.08 -16.45 -17.36
N ASP A 341 20.90 -15.89 -17.07
CA ASP A 341 20.70 -14.81 -16.11
C ASP A 341 20.74 -15.38 -14.68
N PRO A 342 21.57 -14.86 -13.76
CA PRO A 342 21.66 -15.35 -12.38
C PRO A 342 20.33 -15.29 -11.60
N VAL A 343 19.31 -14.62 -12.15
CA VAL A 343 17.94 -14.54 -11.63
C VAL A 343 17.07 -15.75 -12.06
N TYR A 344 17.44 -16.51 -13.09
CA TYR A 344 16.68 -17.70 -13.53
C TYR A 344 16.51 -18.72 -12.38
N ASP A 345 17.56 -18.90 -11.58
CA ASP A 345 17.55 -19.81 -10.41
C ASP A 345 16.84 -19.23 -9.17
N LEU A 346 16.49 -17.94 -9.15
CA LEU A 346 15.79 -17.27 -8.04
C LEU A 346 14.28 -17.11 -8.30
N VAL A 347 13.85 -17.22 -9.55
CA VAL A 347 12.45 -17.10 -9.99
C VAL A 347 11.81 -18.48 -10.22
N GLY A 348 12.64 -19.53 -10.36
CA GLY A 348 12.24 -20.93 -10.58
C GLY A 348 11.53 -21.63 -9.43
#